data_AF-A0A6B0UZS0-F1
#
_entry.id   AF-A0A6B0UZS0-F1
#
_cell.length_a   1.000
_cell.length_b   1.000
_cell.length_c   1.000
_cell.angle_alpha   90.00
_cell.angle_beta   90.00
_cell.angle_gamma   90.00
#
_symmetry.space_group_name_H-M   'P 1'
#
loop_
_entity.id
_entity.type
_entity.pdbx_description
1 polymer ?
#
loop_
_entity_poly.entity_id
_entity_poly.type
_entity_poly.pdbx_seq_one_letter_code
_entity_poly.pdbx_strand_id
1 'polypeptide(L)'
;MLWLKLMLVILISEIGERAMCSGSGPVPSVKESEKTPYSLPQESLINDTSDGCNRQLLPYLDENGMGVLTVNCTKYCTGDKQATDVNGNPCIFKVKQAAKPGKVKVKEGSCRNGTCVRGSTRPPWRLVVLVTGRVVTKPTRRGPDGKSRRRKEGGGGAERKRKQQVNQARRINIKKQRKGSINKRR
;
A
#
# COMPACT_ATOMS: atom_id res chain seq x y z
N MET A 1 -47.99 49.15 3.33
CA MET A 1 -46.84 48.72 2.49
C MET A 1 -45.51 48.58 3.27
N LEU A 2 -45.53 48.30 4.59
CA LEU A 2 -44.29 48.14 5.39
C LEU A 2 -44.15 46.78 6.10
N TRP A 3 -45.09 45.86 5.94
CA TRP A 3 -45.06 44.56 6.63
C TRP A 3 -44.34 43.45 5.84
N LEU A 4 -44.30 43.54 4.50
CA LEU A 4 -43.67 42.52 3.64
C LEU A 4 -42.13 42.58 3.61
N LYS A 5 -41.50 43.68 4.05
CA LYS A 5 -40.03 43.79 4.14
C LYS A 5 -39.46 43.26 5.46
N LEU A 6 -40.28 43.14 6.51
CA LEU A 6 -39.80 42.71 7.84
C LEU A 6 -39.54 41.20 7.92
N MET A 7 -40.36 40.39 7.24
CA MET A 7 -40.22 38.92 7.25
C MET A 7 -39.01 38.40 6.47
N LEU A 8 -38.49 39.17 5.50
CA LEU A 8 -37.34 38.75 4.70
C LEU A 8 -36.01 38.86 5.47
N VAL A 9 -35.94 39.71 6.51
CA VAL A 9 -34.73 39.87 7.35
C VAL A 9 -34.62 38.75 8.40
N ILE A 10 -35.75 38.21 8.88
CA ILE A 10 -35.76 37.15 9.91
C ILE A 10 -35.22 35.82 9.37
N LEU A 11 -35.43 35.52 8.09
CA LEU A 11 -34.99 34.26 7.45
C LEU A 11 -33.47 34.17 7.20
N ILE A 12 -32.72 35.28 7.28
CA ILE A 12 -31.26 35.28 7.01
C ILE A 12 -30.45 35.30 8.33
N SER A 13 -31.08 35.60 9.47
CA SER A 13 -30.41 35.60 10.78
C SER A 13 -30.25 34.21 11.41
N GLU A 14 -30.85 33.15 10.86
CA GLU A 14 -30.73 31.80 11.44
C GLU A 14 -29.46 31.04 11.00
N ILE A 15 -28.68 31.59 10.06
CA ILE A 15 -27.43 30.96 9.58
C ILE A 15 -26.18 31.64 10.17
N GLY A 16 -26.36 32.64 11.03
CA GLY A 16 -25.28 33.34 11.72
C GLY A 16 -25.06 32.83 13.14
N GLU A 17 -23.98 32.07 13.31
CA GLU A 17 -23.14 32.14 14.52
C GLU A 17 -23.51 31.28 15.76
N ARG A 18 -23.04 30.03 15.70
CA ARG A 18 -22.09 29.41 16.67
C ARG A 18 -22.46 29.43 18.16
N ALA A 19 -22.62 28.24 18.78
CA ALA A 19 -21.65 27.65 19.73
C ALA A 19 -22.21 26.53 20.66
N MET A 20 -21.40 25.46 20.79
CA MET A 20 -21.12 24.64 21.99
C MET A 20 -22.06 23.51 22.49
N CYS A 21 -21.67 22.29 22.13
CA CYS A 21 -21.42 21.07 22.95
C CYS A 21 -22.26 20.77 24.21
N SER A 22 -23.04 19.67 24.20
CA SER A 22 -22.79 18.40 24.96
C SER A 22 -24.05 17.54 25.10
N GLY A 23 -23.93 16.21 24.89
CA GLY A 23 -24.74 15.20 25.61
C GLY A 23 -25.66 14.26 24.83
N SER A 24 -25.10 13.10 24.44
CA SER A 24 -25.74 11.77 24.27
C SER A 24 -26.65 11.46 23.05
N GLY A 25 -26.23 10.45 22.25
CA GLY A 25 -26.85 9.99 20.99
C GLY A 25 -28.02 8.98 21.13
N PRO A 26 -28.34 8.15 20.10
CA PRO A 26 -27.39 7.48 19.20
C PRO A 26 -27.56 7.67 17.68
N VAL A 27 -26.38 7.73 17.04
CA VAL A 27 -25.93 7.12 15.77
C VAL A 27 -26.56 7.59 14.45
N PRO A 28 -25.82 8.38 13.63
CA PRO A 28 -26.14 8.53 12.22
C PRO A 28 -25.76 7.26 11.47
N SER A 29 -26.73 6.69 10.75
CA SER A 29 -26.54 5.62 9.80
C SER A 29 -25.48 6.02 8.77
N VAL A 30 -24.25 5.54 9.00
CA VAL A 30 -23.17 5.54 8.02
C VAL A 30 -23.68 4.76 6.81
N LYS A 31 -24.01 5.46 5.73
CA LYS A 31 -24.10 4.83 4.41
C LYS A 31 -22.74 4.20 4.13
N GLU A 32 -22.67 2.89 4.37
CA GLU A 32 -21.58 2.03 3.95
C GLU A 32 -21.57 2.10 2.42
N SER A 33 -20.79 3.03 1.88
CA SER A 33 -20.44 2.99 0.46
C SER A 33 -19.78 1.64 0.26
N GLU A 34 -20.39 0.80 -0.58
CA GLU A 34 -19.83 -0.45 -1.05
C GLU A 34 -18.46 -0.12 -1.66
N LYS A 35 -17.44 -0.22 -0.83
CA LYS A 35 -16.15 0.39 -1.08
C LYS A 35 -15.45 -0.54 -2.04
N THR A 36 -15.34 -0.12 -3.30
CA THR A 36 -14.49 -0.79 -4.28
C THR A 36 -13.16 -1.14 -3.60
N PRO A 37 -12.71 -2.41 -3.68
CA PRO A 37 -11.50 -2.82 -3.00
C PRO A 37 -10.36 -1.93 -3.45
N TYR A 38 -9.67 -1.32 -2.48
CA TYR A 38 -8.58 -0.40 -2.78
C TYR A 38 -7.52 -1.09 -3.64
N SER A 39 -7.28 -0.55 -4.83
CA SER A 39 -6.24 -1.05 -5.73
C SER A 39 -4.89 -0.44 -5.39
N LEU A 40 -3.84 -1.26 -5.43
CA LEU A 40 -2.48 -0.79 -5.22
C LEU A 40 -2.00 0.06 -6.40
N PRO A 41 -1.23 1.13 -6.16
CA PRO A 41 -0.70 1.93 -7.25
C PRO A 41 0.32 1.12 -8.06
N GLN A 42 0.13 1.02 -9.38
CA GLN A 42 0.94 0.16 -10.26
C GLN A 42 2.44 0.48 -10.22
N GLU A 43 2.80 1.74 -10.02
CA GLU A 43 4.18 2.20 -9.83
C GLU A 43 4.89 1.59 -8.61
N SER A 44 4.14 1.10 -7.63
CA SER A 44 4.67 0.39 -6.46
C SER A 44 4.84 -1.11 -6.68
N LEU A 45 4.29 -1.66 -7.77
CA LEU A 45 4.32 -3.08 -8.08
C LEU A 45 5.50 -3.40 -9.02
N ILE A 46 6.02 -4.62 -8.91
CA ILE A 46 7.09 -5.15 -9.76
C ILE A 46 6.64 -6.47 -10.35
N ASN A 47 6.89 -6.65 -11.65
CA ASN A 47 6.77 -7.93 -12.31
C ASN A 47 8.07 -8.73 -12.14
N ASP A 48 7.95 -9.88 -11.49
CA ASP A 48 9.02 -10.85 -11.29
C ASP A 48 8.81 -12.02 -12.27
N THR A 49 9.83 -12.29 -13.07
CA THR A 49 9.84 -13.40 -14.03
C THR A 49 10.81 -14.46 -13.54
N SER A 50 10.31 -15.65 -13.23
CA SER A 50 11.10 -16.81 -12.81
C SER A 50 10.62 -18.02 -13.60
N ASP A 51 11.54 -18.76 -14.21
CA ASP A 51 11.25 -20.01 -14.91
C ASP A 51 10.17 -19.86 -16.01
N GLY A 52 10.19 -18.73 -16.73
CA GLY A 52 9.20 -18.42 -17.76
C GLY A 52 7.82 -18.01 -17.22
N CYS A 53 7.68 -17.83 -15.90
CA CYS A 53 6.45 -17.40 -15.25
C CYS A 53 6.56 -16.01 -14.63
N ASN A 54 5.56 -15.18 -14.90
CA ASN A 54 5.40 -13.83 -14.39
C ASN A 54 4.47 -13.81 -13.18
N ARG A 55 4.86 -13.06 -12.16
CA ARG A 55 4.02 -12.75 -11.00
C ARG A 55 4.24 -11.31 -10.56
N GLN A 56 3.23 -10.75 -9.91
CA GLN A 56 3.27 -9.40 -9.42
C GLN A 56 3.64 -9.38 -7.93
N LEU A 57 4.63 -8.57 -7.59
CA LEU A 57 5.16 -8.41 -6.24
C LEU A 57 4.99 -6.97 -5.76
N LEU A 58 4.71 -6.81 -4.48
CA LEU A 58 4.71 -5.55 -3.77
C LEU A 58 5.94 -5.46 -2.86
N PRO A 59 7.02 -4.79 -3.28
CA PRO A 59 8.08 -4.38 -2.37
C PRO A 59 7.59 -3.30 -1.41
N TYR A 60 7.98 -3.43 -0.15
CA TYR A 60 7.61 -2.49 0.88
C TYR A 60 8.74 -2.28 1.89
N LEU A 61 8.65 -1.19 2.65
CA LEU A 61 9.52 -0.89 3.78
C LEU A 61 8.70 -0.87 5.07
N ASP A 62 9.22 -1.52 6.11
CA ASP A 62 8.73 -1.50 7.48
C ASP A 62 9.88 -1.27 8.47
N GLU A 63 9.60 -1.34 9.78
CA GLU A 63 10.60 -1.20 10.85
C GLU A 63 11.71 -2.25 10.78
N ASN A 64 11.44 -3.41 10.17
CA ASN A 64 12.37 -4.52 10.01
C ASN A 64 13.16 -4.44 8.69
N GLY A 65 12.99 -3.36 7.94
CA GLY A 65 13.66 -3.09 6.68
C GLY A 65 12.79 -3.38 5.45
N MET A 66 13.43 -3.88 4.39
CA MET A 66 12.74 -4.16 3.13
C MET A 66 12.10 -5.54 3.13
N GLY A 67 10.83 -5.59 2.76
CA GLY A 67 10.06 -6.82 2.58
C GLY A 67 9.41 -6.88 1.20
N VAL A 68 8.85 -8.05 0.88
CA VAL A 68 8.16 -8.31 -0.38
C VAL A 68 6.93 -9.16 -0.10
N LEU A 69 5.78 -8.73 -0.61
CA LEU A 69 4.54 -9.52 -0.63
C LEU A 69 4.20 -9.93 -2.06
N THR A 70 3.74 -11.15 -2.23
CA THR A 70 3.09 -11.55 -3.48
C THR A 70 1.69 -10.91 -3.56
N VAL A 71 1.35 -10.29 -4.70
CA VAL A 71 0.02 -9.69 -4.90
C VAL A 71 -1.03 -10.77 -5.06
N ASN A 72 -0.78 -11.75 -5.94
CA ASN A 72 -1.64 -12.91 -6.18
C ASN A 72 -0.84 -14.20 -6.05
N CYS A 73 -1.36 -15.20 -5.36
CA CYS A 73 -0.72 -16.50 -5.21
C CYS A 73 -0.76 -17.36 -6.49
N THR A 74 -1.01 -16.74 -7.64
CA THR A 74 -0.96 -17.34 -8.98
C THR A 74 0.11 -16.63 -9.81
N LYS A 75 0.74 -17.37 -10.71
CA LYS A 75 1.70 -16.87 -11.69
C LYS A 75 1.27 -17.27 -13.10
N TYR A 76 1.59 -16.43 -14.07
CA TYR A 76 1.28 -16.65 -15.48
C TYR A 76 2.52 -17.06 -16.23
N CYS A 77 2.52 -18.25 -16.82
CA CYS A 77 3.65 -18.81 -17.55
C CYS A 77 3.45 -18.67 -19.06
N THR A 78 4.54 -18.80 -19.81
CA THR A 78 4.50 -18.84 -21.27
C THR A 78 3.50 -19.89 -21.78
N GLY A 79 2.78 -19.56 -22.87
CA GLY A 79 1.70 -20.38 -23.41
C GLY A 79 0.40 -20.32 -22.62
N ASP A 80 0.12 -19.17 -21.99
CA ASP A 80 -1.12 -18.85 -21.25
C ASP A 80 -1.46 -19.82 -20.10
N LYS A 81 -0.47 -20.55 -19.60
CA LYS A 81 -0.64 -21.49 -18.49
C LYS A 81 -0.59 -20.73 -17.17
N GLN A 82 -1.66 -20.83 -16.38
CA GLN A 82 -1.66 -20.37 -14.99
C GLN A 82 -1.08 -21.45 -14.07
N ALA A 83 -0.20 -21.05 -13.16
CA ALA A 83 0.37 -21.93 -12.14
C ALA A 83 0.26 -21.29 -10.75
N THR A 84 0.42 -22.08 -9.70
CA THR A 84 0.39 -21.59 -8.32
C THR A 84 1.76 -21.04 -7.90
N ASP A 85 1.76 -19.98 -7.09
CA ASP A 85 2.94 -19.52 -6.37
C ASP A 85 3.31 -20.52 -5.26
N VAL A 86 4.52 -20.40 -4.71
CA VAL A 86 5.04 -21.32 -3.70
C VAL A 86 4.21 -21.21 -2.41
N ASN A 87 3.73 -22.34 -1.91
CA ASN A 87 3.03 -22.43 -0.63
C ASN A 87 3.90 -21.88 0.50
N GLY A 88 3.31 -21.08 1.38
CA GLY A 88 4.04 -20.41 2.47
C GLY A 88 4.53 -19.00 2.12
N ASN A 89 4.56 -18.59 0.85
CA ASN A 89 4.95 -17.23 0.47
C ASN A 89 4.00 -16.19 1.10
N PRO A 90 4.52 -15.09 1.66
CA PRO A 90 3.68 -14.05 2.22
C PRO A 90 2.96 -13.29 1.10
N CYS A 91 1.67 -13.06 1.29
CA CYS A 91 0.80 -12.48 0.26
C CYS A 91 -0.15 -11.42 0.85
N ILE A 92 -0.72 -10.61 -0.03
CA ILE A 92 -1.66 -9.56 0.35
C ILE A 92 -3.06 -10.17 0.50
N PHE A 93 -3.49 -10.37 1.74
CA PHE A 93 -4.84 -10.88 2.01
C PHE A 93 -5.90 -9.77 1.92
N LYS A 94 -5.60 -8.59 2.49
CA LYS A 94 -6.42 -7.38 2.34
C LYS A 94 -5.53 -6.15 2.32
N VAL A 95 -5.95 -5.12 1.59
CA VAL A 95 -5.28 -3.82 1.55
C VAL A 95 -6.28 -2.69 1.74
N LYS A 96 -5.84 -1.62 2.41
CA LYS A 96 -6.58 -0.36 2.54
C LYS A 96 -5.62 0.81 2.37
N GLN A 97 -6.15 1.91 1.85
CA GLN A 97 -5.43 3.19 1.80
C GLN A 97 -5.06 3.64 3.23
N ALA A 98 -3.86 4.18 3.41
CA ALA A 98 -3.49 4.90 4.62
C ALA A 98 -3.79 6.39 4.47
N ALA A 99 -3.82 7.11 5.60
CA ALA A 99 -4.02 8.56 5.59
C ALA A 99 -2.89 9.33 4.88
N LYS A 100 -1.68 8.77 4.83
CA LYS A 100 -0.50 9.40 4.20
C LYS A 100 -0.24 8.81 2.82
N PRO A 101 0.10 9.63 1.82
CA PRO A 101 0.48 9.14 0.49
C PRO A 101 1.74 8.28 0.57
N GLY A 102 1.86 7.32 -0.35
CA GLY A 102 2.97 6.36 -0.38
C GLY A 102 2.94 5.33 0.77
N LYS A 103 1.87 5.26 1.56
CA LYS A 103 1.68 4.26 2.60
C LYS A 103 0.36 3.53 2.42
N VAL A 104 0.34 2.25 2.79
CA VAL A 104 -0.87 1.42 2.77
C VAL A 104 -0.95 0.58 4.03
N LYS A 105 -2.17 0.22 4.42
CA LYS A 105 -2.41 -0.78 5.46
C LYS A 105 -2.64 -2.12 4.80
N VAL A 106 -1.87 -3.13 5.16
CA VAL A 106 -1.99 -4.50 4.63
C VAL A 106 -2.32 -5.49 5.73
N LYS A 107 -3.14 -6.48 5.41
CA LYS A 107 -3.21 -7.74 6.14
C LYS A 107 -2.43 -8.76 5.33
N GLU A 108 -1.41 -9.29 5.97
CA GLU A 108 -0.57 -10.34 5.41
C GLU A 108 -1.27 -11.70 5.58
N GLY A 109 -1.24 -12.49 4.51
CA GLY A 109 -1.63 -13.89 4.50
C GLY A 109 -0.46 -14.76 4.05
N SER A 110 -0.76 -16.03 3.79
CA SER A 110 0.20 -16.97 3.22
C SER A 110 -0.42 -17.69 2.02
N CYS A 111 0.37 -17.93 0.97
CA CYS A 111 -0.09 -18.67 -0.19
C CYS A 111 -0.34 -20.14 0.16
N ARG A 112 -1.50 -20.66 -0.26
CA ARG A 112 -1.88 -22.07 -0.17
C ARG A 112 -2.67 -22.45 -1.42
N ASN A 113 -2.08 -23.30 -2.26
CA ASN A 113 -2.67 -23.85 -3.48
C ASN A 113 -3.27 -22.78 -4.41
N GLY A 114 -2.52 -21.71 -4.66
CA GLY A 114 -2.98 -20.63 -5.55
C GLY A 114 -3.78 -19.52 -4.86
N THR A 115 -4.18 -19.70 -3.60
CA THR A 115 -4.98 -18.71 -2.86
C THR A 115 -4.19 -18.07 -1.72
N CYS A 116 -4.38 -16.77 -1.50
CA CYS A 116 -3.84 -16.11 -0.32
C CYS A 116 -4.76 -16.36 0.88
N VAL A 117 -4.35 -17.22 1.80
CA VAL A 117 -5.13 -17.53 3.01
C VAL A 117 -4.72 -16.62 4.16
N ARG A 118 -5.70 -16.16 4.93
CA ARG A 118 -5.46 -15.40 6.16
C ARG A 118 -4.67 -16.27 7.15
N GLY A 119 -3.68 -15.70 7.82
CA GLY A 119 -3.00 -16.37 8.94
C GLY A 119 -3.96 -16.80 10.06
N SER A 120 -3.51 -17.76 10.88
CA SER A 120 -4.34 -18.44 11.90
C SER A 120 -4.81 -17.57 13.06
N THR A 121 -4.17 -16.42 13.31
CA THR A 121 -4.67 -15.37 14.21
C THR A 121 -5.08 -14.17 13.37
N ARG A 122 -6.19 -13.47 13.70
CA ARG A 122 -6.66 -12.27 12.97
C ARG A 122 -5.47 -11.31 12.79
N PRO A 123 -4.83 -11.24 11.61
CA PRO A 123 -3.57 -10.53 11.51
C PRO A 123 -3.87 -9.04 11.65
N PRO A 124 -3.10 -8.32 12.49
CA PRO A 124 -3.28 -6.89 12.63
C PRO A 124 -2.99 -6.22 11.28
N TRP A 125 -3.62 -5.07 11.06
CA TRP A 125 -3.25 -4.23 9.93
C TRP A 125 -1.84 -3.69 10.15
N ARG A 126 -0.95 -3.93 9.18
CA ARG A 126 0.40 -3.40 9.20
C ARG A 126 0.48 -2.19 8.28
N LEU A 127 1.02 -1.09 8.77
CA LEU A 127 1.33 0.07 7.94
C LEU A 127 2.65 -0.19 7.24
N VAL A 128 2.66 -0.16 5.91
CA VAL A 128 3.87 -0.33 5.11
C VAL A 128 4.07 0.85 4.18
N VAL A 129 5.33 1.17 3.91
CA VAL A 129 5.71 2.23 2.96
C VAL A 129 5.94 1.59 1.59
N LEU A 130 5.25 2.10 0.58
CA LEU A 130 5.37 1.65 -0.79
C LEU A 130 6.72 2.09 -1.37
N VAL A 131 7.45 1.16 -1.98
CA VAL A 131 8.67 1.49 -2.71
C VAL A 131 8.27 1.91 -4.12
N THR A 132 8.21 3.22 -4.38
CA THR A 132 7.95 3.78 -5.73
C THR A 132 9.25 4.24 -6.39
N GLY A 133 9.35 4.11 -7.72
CA GLY A 133 10.48 4.61 -8.50
C GLY A 133 10.63 6.15 -8.52
N ARG A 134 9.70 6.89 -7.91
CA ARG A 134 9.87 8.33 -7.69
C ARG A 134 10.82 8.53 -6.52
N VAL A 135 12.05 8.92 -6.86
CA VAL A 135 12.98 9.59 -5.95
C VAL A 135 12.19 10.70 -5.26
N VAL A 136 11.99 10.59 -3.94
CA VAL A 136 11.73 11.78 -3.13
C VAL A 136 13.00 12.61 -3.27
N THR A 137 12.98 13.56 -4.21
CA THR A 137 14.04 14.55 -4.31
C THR A 137 14.02 15.30 -3.00
N LYS A 138 14.91 14.92 -2.08
CA LYS A 138 15.32 15.78 -0.97
C LYS A 138 15.58 17.15 -1.59
N PRO A 139 15.09 18.27 -1.01
CA PRO A 139 15.46 19.58 -1.52
C PRO A 139 16.99 19.65 -1.47
N THR A 140 17.61 19.64 -2.66
CA THR A 140 19.04 19.78 -2.81
C THR A 140 19.41 21.11 -2.19
N ARG A 141 20.27 21.09 -1.16
CA ARG A 141 20.86 22.32 -0.63
C ARG A 141 21.44 23.07 -1.82
N ARG A 142 20.98 24.31 -2.03
CA ARG A 142 21.50 25.20 -3.06
C ARG A 142 22.98 25.41 -2.77
N GLY A 143 23.84 24.91 -3.66
CA GLY A 143 25.22 25.37 -3.71
C GLY A 143 25.27 26.81 -4.23
N PRO A 144 26.38 27.54 -4.01
CA PRO A 144 26.46 28.98 -4.28
C PRO A 144 26.30 29.38 -5.76
N ASP A 145 26.49 28.45 -6.70
CA ASP A 145 26.76 28.82 -8.10
C ASP A 145 25.58 28.73 -9.07
N GLY A 146 24.33 28.63 -8.57
CA GLY A 146 23.12 28.81 -9.40
C GLY A 146 22.89 27.85 -10.59
N LYS A 147 23.82 26.95 -10.90
CA LYS A 147 23.73 26.04 -12.06
C LYS A 147 23.11 24.71 -11.67
N SER A 148 21.83 24.56 -12.02
CA SER A 148 21.11 23.29 -11.97
C SER A 148 21.65 22.31 -13.03
N ARG A 149 22.64 21.49 -12.67
CA ARG A 149 22.99 20.32 -13.47
C ARG A 149 21.94 19.23 -13.25
N ARG A 150 20.91 19.20 -14.10
CA ARG A 150 20.03 18.03 -14.25
C ARG A 150 20.85 16.88 -14.83
N ARG A 151 21.42 16.01 -13.98
CA ARG A 151 21.78 14.66 -14.42
C ARG A 151 20.47 13.91 -14.71
N LYS A 152 20.12 13.79 -15.99
CA LYS A 152 19.13 12.80 -16.45
C LYS A 152 19.74 11.41 -16.25
N GLU A 153 19.60 10.83 -15.07
CA GLU A 153 19.73 9.39 -14.93
C GLU A 153 18.48 8.76 -15.55
N GLY A 154 18.64 8.13 -16.71
CA GLY A 154 17.55 7.46 -17.42
C GLY A 154 16.84 6.44 -16.53
N GLY A 155 15.52 6.38 -16.62
CA GLY A 155 14.65 5.60 -15.73
C GLY A 155 14.98 4.11 -15.59
N GLY A 156 15.75 3.53 -16.53
CA GLY A 156 16.21 2.13 -16.45
C GLY A 156 17.19 1.84 -15.31
N GLY A 157 18.00 2.82 -14.87
CA GLY A 157 18.96 2.62 -13.79
C GLY A 157 18.31 2.44 -12.42
N ALA A 158 17.27 3.23 -12.14
CA ALA A 158 16.50 3.17 -10.89
C ALA A 158 15.74 1.85 -10.77
N GLU A 159 15.11 1.38 -11.86
CA GLU A 159 14.38 0.12 -11.88
C GLU A 159 15.31 -1.09 -11.71
N ARG A 160 16.51 -1.08 -12.33
CA ARG A 160 17.53 -2.12 -12.11
C ARG A 160 17.98 -2.19 -10.65
N LYS A 161 18.31 -1.05 -10.04
CA LYS A 161 18.69 -0.98 -8.61
C LYS A 161 17.56 -1.47 -7.71
N ARG A 162 16.31 -1.09 -8.01
CA ARG A 162 15.11 -1.53 -7.27
C ARG A 162 14.95 -3.04 -7.35
N LYS A 163 14.99 -3.63 -8.55
CA LYS A 163 14.94 -5.10 -8.72
C LYS A 163 16.05 -5.82 -7.95
N GLN A 164 17.26 -5.27 -7.93
CA GLN A 164 18.37 -5.83 -7.18
C GLN A 164 18.11 -5.83 -5.66
N GLN A 165 17.57 -4.74 -5.12
CA GLN A 165 17.18 -4.64 -3.71
C GLN A 165 16.05 -5.61 -3.35
N VAL A 166 15.03 -5.74 -4.21
CA VAL A 166 13.94 -6.72 -4.03
C VAL A 166 14.47 -8.15 -4.02
N ASN A 167 15.39 -8.47 -4.92
CA ASN A 167 16.05 -9.78 -4.96
C ASN A 167 16.83 -10.06 -3.67
N GLN A 168 17.50 -9.06 -3.11
CA GLN A 168 18.20 -9.18 -1.83
C GLN A 168 17.21 -9.41 -0.67
N ALA A 169 16.11 -8.64 -0.60
CA ALA A 169 15.07 -8.82 0.40
C ALA A 169 14.43 -10.22 0.33
N ARG A 170 14.18 -10.73 -0.88
CA ARG A 170 13.67 -12.09 -1.11
C ARG A 170 14.60 -13.16 -0.53
N ARG A 171 15.92 -13.03 -0.76
CA ARG A 171 16.92 -13.96 -0.18
C ARG A 171 16.89 -13.95 1.35
N ILE A 172 16.73 -12.78 1.95
CA ILE A 172 16.62 -12.64 3.41
C ILE A 172 15.34 -13.32 3.92
N ASN A 173 14.21 -13.14 3.23
CA ASN A 173 12.94 -13.72 3.65
C ASN A 173 12.94 -15.25 3.57
N ILE A 174 13.52 -15.83 2.50
CA ILE A 174 13.71 -17.28 2.37
C ILE A 174 14.58 -17.83 3.52
N LYS A 175 15.67 -17.14 3.88
CA LYS A 175 16.51 -17.52 5.01
C LYS A 175 15.75 -17.49 6.35
N LYS A 176 14.88 -16.49 6.57
CA LYS A 176 14.03 -16.40 7.77
C LYS A 176 13.03 -17.55 7.84
N GLN A 177 12.35 -17.89 6.74
CA GLN A 177 11.41 -19.02 6.68
C GLN A 177 12.10 -20.35 7.03
N ARG A 178 13.30 -20.60 6.50
CA ARG A 178 14.07 -21.81 6.82
C ARG A 178 14.43 -21.90 8.31
N LYS A 179 14.88 -20.80 8.92
CA LYS A 179 15.18 -20.75 10.37
C LYS A 179 13.93 -20.95 11.24
N GLY A 180 12.80 -20.33 10.89
CA GLY A 180 11.54 -20.49 11.63
C GLY A 180 10.96 -21.91 11.55
N SER A 181 11.19 -22.62 10.44
CA SER A 181 10.78 -24.03 10.29
C SER A 181 11.63 -24.97 11.17
N ILE A 182 12.94 -24.70 11.30
CA ILE A 182 13.84 -25.48 12.17
C ILE A 182 13.45 -25.32 13.64
N ASN A 183 13.14 -24.10 14.09
CA ASN A 183 12.75 -23.84 15.48
C ASN A 183 11.36 -24.39 15.86
N LYS A 184 10.53 -24.80 14.89
CA LYS A 184 9.21 -25.40 15.15
C LYS A 184 9.24 -26.93 15.26
N ARG A 185 10.39 -27.56 14.99
CA ARG A 185 10.59 -29.02 15.04
C ARG A 185 11.42 -29.49 16.26
N ARG A 186 11.80 -28.57 17.15
CA ARG A 186 12.38 -28.86 18.47
C ARG A 186 11.34 -28.48 19.52
#